data_AF-A0A4P7ZYQ7-F1
#
_entry.id   AF-A0A4P7ZYQ7-F1
#
_cell.length_a   1.000
_cell.length_b   1.000
_cell.length_c   1.000
_cell.angle_alpha   90.00
_cell.angle_beta   90.00
_cell.angle_gamma   90.00
#
_symmetry.space_group_name_H-M   'P 1'
#
loop_
_entity.id
_entity.type
_entity.pdbx_description
1 polymer ?
#
loop_
_entity_poly.entity_id
_entity_poly.type
_entity_poly.pdbx_seq_one_letter_code
_entity_poly.pdbx_strand_id
1 'polypeptide(L)' 'MPDSTSTSARFGFVNFAETWNGRLAMLGFTIGLATELLTGQGILGQIGLG' A
#
# COMPACT_ATOMS: atom_id res chain seq x y z
N MET A 1 -20.55 10.23 -34.51
CA MET A 1 -20.15 9.67 -33.20
C MET A 1 -19.66 8.25 -33.44
N PRO A 2 -18.36 7.96 -33.28
CA PRO A 2 -17.86 6.60 -33.16
C PRO A 2 -17.44 6.29 -31.71
N ASP A 3 -17.73 5.06 -31.34
CA ASP A 3 -17.78 4.47 -30.01
C ASP A 3 -16.39 4.11 -29.45
N SER A 4 -16.27 4.25 -28.13
CA SER A 4 -15.13 4.04 -27.26
C SER A 4 -14.57 2.60 -27.33
N THR A 5 -13.78 2.30 -28.35
CA THR A 5 -13.18 0.96 -28.52
C THR A 5 -11.80 0.89 -27.84
N SER A 6 -11.77 0.33 -26.62
CA SER A 6 -10.82 -0.67 -26.07
C SER A 6 -9.37 -0.65 -26.60
N THR A 7 -8.28 -0.61 -25.83
CA THR A 7 -7.95 -1.22 -24.55
C THR A 7 -6.68 -0.50 -24.09
N SER A 8 -6.75 0.36 -23.06
CA SER A 8 -5.54 0.82 -22.38
C SER A 8 -4.84 -0.44 -21.86
N ALA A 9 -3.66 -0.75 -22.39
CA ALA A 9 -2.88 -1.91 -21.99
C ALA A 9 -2.71 -1.87 -20.47
N ARG A 10 -3.40 -2.77 -19.77
CA ARG A 10 -3.57 -2.80 -18.31
C ARG A 10 -2.35 -3.37 -17.59
N PHE A 11 -1.27 -3.61 -18.33
CA PHE A 11 -0.11 -4.37 -17.90
C PHE A 11 1.17 -3.59 -18.24
N GLY A 12 1.83 -3.08 -17.20
CA GLY A 12 3.05 -2.27 -17.24
C GLY A 12 3.15 -1.30 -16.05
N PHE A 13 4.22 -0.50 -15.99
CA PHE A 13 4.30 0.68 -15.10
C PHE A 13 3.36 1.77 -15.63
N VAL A 14 2.06 1.51 -15.54
CA VAL A 14 1.01 2.46 -15.89
C VAL A 14 0.70 3.33 -14.68
N ASN A 15 0.28 4.57 -14.92
CA ASN A 15 -0.06 5.53 -13.85
C ASN A 15 -1.05 4.96 -12.80
N PHE A 16 -1.90 4.00 -13.21
CA PHE A 16 -2.77 3.25 -12.31
C PHE A 16 -1.99 2.42 -11.27
N ALA A 17 -0.93 1.71 -11.70
CA ALA A 17 -0.09 0.90 -10.82
C ALA A 17 0.75 1.78 -9.87
N GLU A 18 1.27 2.91 -10.34
CA GLU A 18 1.99 3.88 -9.50
C GLU A 18 1.08 4.48 -8.41
N THR A 19 -0.14 4.87 -8.78
CA THR A 19 -1.15 5.38 -7.83
C THR A 19 -1.53 4.30 -6.82
N TRP A 20 -1.73 3.06 -7.28
CA TRP A 20 -2.05 1.94 -6.39
C TRP A 20 -0.91 1.63 -5.42
N ASN A 21 0.34 1.54 -5.90
CA ASN A 21 1.50 1.29 -5.07
C ASN A 21 1.73 2.42 -4.05
N GLY A 22 1.55 3.68 -4.45
CA GLY A 22 1.64 4.82 -3.53
C GLY A 22 0.61 4.75 -2.40
N ARG A 23 -0.65 4.38 -2.70
CA ARG A 23 -1.69 4.22 -1.67
C ARG A 23 -1.40 3.04 -0.75
N LEU A 24 -0.95 1.91 -1.29
CA LEU A 24 -0.55 0.75 -0.51
C LEU A 24 0.61 1.08 0.43
N ALA A 25 1.58 1.89 -0.01
CA ALA A 25 2.68 2.35 0.84
C ALA A 25 2.20 3.24 1.99
N MET A 26 1.32 4.21 1.71
CA MET A 26 0.72 5.06 2.75
C MET A 26 -0.10 4.25 3.76
N LEU A 27 -0.87 3.26 3.29
CA LEU A 27 -1.62 2.36 4.16
C LEU A 27 -0.71 1.47 4.99
N GLY A 28 0.33 0.88 4.39
CA GLY A 28 1.31 0.05 5.08
C GLY A 28 2.04 0.82 6.19
N PHE A 29 2.41 2.08 5.92
CA PHE A 29 3.00 2.96 6.93
C PHE A 29 2.01 3.30 8.05
N THR A 30 0.77 3.63 7.70
CA THR A 30 -0.28 3.98 8.68
C THR A 30 -0.63 2.78 9.56
N ILE A 31 -0.77 1.59 8.97
CA ILE A 31 -1.03 0.34 9.69
C ILE A 31 0.18 -0.03 10.55
N GLY A 32 1.41 0.12 10.05
CA GLY A 32 2.63 -0.12 10.82
C GLY A 32 2.69 0.76 12.07
N LEU A 33 2.47 2.08 11.90
CA LEU A 33 2.42 3.03 13.01
C LEU A 33 1.26 2.71 13.98
N ALA A 34 0.07 2.41 13.45
CA ALA A 34 -1.09 2.06 14.29
C ALA A 34 -0.84 0.76 15.07
N THR A 35 -0.20 -0.24 14.46
CA THR A 35 0.13 -1.52 15.12
C THR A 35 1.18 -1.32 16.20
N GLU A 36 2.17 -0.46 15.96
CA GLU A 36 3.18 -0.06 16.94
C GLU A 36 2.55 0.65 18.15
N LEU A 37 1.62 1.58 17.91
CA LEU A 37 0.89 2.29 18.96
C LEU A 37 -0.06 1.39 19.76
N LEU A 38 -0.82 0.51 19.08
CA LEU A 38 -1.78 -0.38 19.73
C LEU A 38 -1.09 -1.46 20.56
N THR A 39 0.07 -1.94 20.11
CA THR A 39 0.84 -2.94 20.86
C THR A 39 1.63 -2.29 22.00
N GLY A 40 2.02 -1.01 21.89
CA GLY A 40 2.82 -0.31 22.91
C GLY A 40 4.23 -0.88 23.12
N GLN A 41 4.55 -1.94 22.38
CA GLN A 41 5.83 -2.58 22.22
C GLN A 41 6.07 -2.54 20.71
N GLY A 42 7.07 -1.80 20.26
CA GLY A 42 7.50 -1.88 18.86
C GLY A 42 7.75 -3.35 18.48
N ILE A 43 7.88 -3.64 17.20
CA ILE A 43 8.09 -5.02 16.68
C ILE A 43 9.22 -5.78 17.43
N LEU A 44 10.11 -5.04 18.09
CA LEU A 44 11.17 -5.45 19.03
C LEU A 44 10.69 -6.10 20.35
N GLY A 45 9.59 -5.65 20.95
CA GLY A 45 9.06 -6.23 22.19
C GLY A 45 8.26 -7.51 21.96
N GLN A 46 7.61 -7.67 20.80
CA GLN A 46 6.93 -8.92 20.43
C GLN A 46 7.91 -10.08 20.11
N ILE A 47 9.14 -9.79 19.67
CA ILE A 47 10.20 -10.80 19.44
C ILE A 47 10.98 -11.18 20.71
N GLY A 48 10.50 -10.78 21.89
CA GLY A 48 11.04 -11.24 23.17
C GLY A 48 12.32 -10.54 23.65
N LEU A 49 12.62 -9.34 23.11
CA LEU A 49 13.62 -8.43 23.67
C LEU A 49 12.94 -7.37 24.55
N GLY A 50 12.16 -7.82 25.53
CA GLY A 50 11.55 -7.02 26.58
C GLY A 50 11.88 -7.58 27.95
#